data_AF-A0A101NWG1-F1
#
_entry.id   AF-A0A101NWG1-F1
#
_cell.length_a   1.000
_cell.length_b   1.000
_cell.length_c   1.000
_cell.angle_alpha   90.00
_cell.angle_beta   90.00
_cell.angle_gamma   90.00
#
_symmetry.space_group_name_H-M   'P 1'
#
loop_
_entity.id
_entity.type
_entity.pdbx_description
1 polymer ?
#
loop_
_entity_poly.entity_id
_entity_poly.type
_entity_poly.pdbx_seq_one_letter_code
_entity_poly.pdbx_strand_id
1 'polypeptide(L)'
;MERYFWHLNAQQADGMACVVCNADFLNNKIASVPVGRSPADESQVFACKDPCAAVIADEAARMAKEMRAAVGAEDADGGDVADCENGVFCVDGHFGSLLRDLRALAGAEALLATSDDISTLRFLLGLTARHAETAMMRARLVLARTKEGDG
;
A
#
# COMPACT_ATOMS: atom_id res chain seq x y z
N MET A 1 11.20 9.14 -0.58
CA MET A 1 10.25 8.43 -1.45
C MET A 1 10.54 8.92 -2.86
N GLU A 2 11.19 8.09 -3.68
CA GLU A 2 11.51 8.45 -5.06
C GLU A 2 10.23 8.36 -5.90
N ARG A 3 9.95 9.40 -6.72
CA ARG A 3 8.75 9.50 -7.55
C ARG A 3 9.13 9.16 -8.99
N TYR A 4 8.39 8.23 -9.60
CA TYR A 4 8.55 7.88 -11.01
C TYR A 4 7.53 8.61 -11.88
N PHE A 5 7.98 9.10 -13.03
CA PHE A 5 7.14 9.78 -14.02
C PHE A 5 7.01 8.90 -15.27
N TRP A 6 5.77 8.57 -15.62
CA TRP A 6 5.43 7.72 -16.76
C TRP A 6 4.97 8.56 -17.96
N HIS A 7 4.99 8.00 -19.16
CA HIS A 7 4.58 8.67 -20.40
C HIS A 7 5.39 9.92 -20.75
N LEU A 8 6.68 9.93 -20.42
CA LEU A 8 7.61 11.00 -20.80
C LEU A 8 8.02 10.84 -22.26
N ASN A 9 8.18 11.97 -22.96
CA ASN A 9 8.91 11.98 -24.22
C ASN A 9 10.43 11.87 -23.96
N ALA A 10 11.22 11.61 -25.01
CA ALA A 10 12.67 11.43 -24.87
C ALA A 10 13.35 12.62 -24.19
N GLN A 11 13.00 13.85 -24.55
CA GLN A 11 13.62 15.06 -23.97
C GLN A 11 13.30 15.22 -22.48
N GLN A 12 12.09 14.85 -22.05
CA GLN A 12 11.70 14.88 -20.64
C GLN A 12 12.35 13.75 -19.84
N ALA A 13 12.45 12.55 -20.42
CA ALA A 13 13.11 11.40 -19.81
C ALA A 13 14.61 11.66 -19.60
N ASP A 14 15.25 12.37 -20.53
CA ASP A 14 16.66 12.78 -20.43
C ASP A 14 16.87 14.02 -19.52
N GLY A 15 15.79 14.56 -18.93
CA GLY A 15 15.86 15.73 -18.04
C GLY A 15 16.12 17.07 -18.75
N MET A 16 16.00 17.11 -20.09
CA MET A 16 16.23 18.30 -20.91
C MET A 16 14.99 19.18 -21.06
N ALA A 17 13.80 18.64 -20.81
CA ALA A 17 12.54 19.37 -20.89
C ALA A 17 11.71 19.21 -19.61
N CYS A 18 10.85 20.21 -19.34
CA CYS A 18 9.94 20.15 -18.21
C CYS A 18 8.91 19.02 -18.37
N VAL A 19 8.77 18.18 -17.35
CA VAL A 19 7.76 17.09 -17.34
C VAL A 19 6.30 17.56 -17.38
N VAL A 20 6.01 18.84 -17.13
CA VAL A 20 4.65 19.40 -17.11
C VAL A 20 4.34 20.16 -18.39
N CYS A 21 5.09 21.22 -18.68
CA CYS A 21 4.80 22.12 -19.79
C CYS A 21 5.63 21.85 -21.05
N ASN A 22 6.51 20.86 -21.01
CA ASN A 22 7.44 20.52 -22.10
C ASN A 22 8.36 21.68 -22.53
N ALA A 23 8.60 22.65 -21.64
CA ALA A 23 9.56 23.71 -21.90
C ALA A 23 10.97 23.15 -21.97
N ASP A 24 11.69 23.48 -23.04
CA ASP A 24 13.06 23.08 -23.28
C ASP A 24 14.03 23.94 -22.46
N PHE A 25 14.82 23.30 -21.58
CA PHE A 25 15.79 23.96 -20.71
C PHE A 25 17.12 24.28 -21.40
N LEU A 26 17.43 23.64 -22.53
CA LEU A 26 18.64 23.94 -23.31
C LEU A 26 18.45 25.24 -24.10
N ASN A 27 17.26 25.44 -24.63
CA ASN A 27 16.94 26.60 -25.47
C ASN A 27 16.40 27.80 -24.66
N ASN A 28 15.84 27.57 -23.47
CA ASN A 28 15.30 28.63 -22.62
C ASN A 28 16.02 28.69 -21.27
N LYS A 29 16.39 29.90 -20.83
CA LYS A 29 16.99 30.14 -19.50
C LYS A 29 15.94 30.10 -18.39
N ILE A 30 15.34 28.93 -18.18
CA ILE A 30 14.33 28.69 -17.14
C ILE A 30 15.01 27.96 -15.98
N ALA A 31 14.81 28.43 -14.76
CA ALA A 31 15.28 27.73 -13.58
C ALA A 31 14.53 26.39 -13.44
N SER A 32 15.26 25.29 -13.33
CA SER A 32 14.70 23.95 -13.20
C SER A 32 15.02 23.35 -11.82
N VAL A 33 14.18 22.43 -11.37
CA VAL A 33 14.34 21.67 -10.13
C VAL A 33 14.07 20.19 -10.38
N PRO A 34 14.84 19.28 -9.75
CA PRO A 34 14.63 17.85 -9.89
C PRO A 34 13.35 17.43 -9.17
N VAL A 35 12.50 16.64 -9.84
CA VAL A 35 11.19 16.24 -9.30
C VAL A 35 11.00 14.74 -9.18
N GLY A 36 11.85 13.93 -9.81
CA GLY A 36 11.75 12.47 -9.74
C GLY A 36 12.69 11.78 -10.72
N ARG A 37 12.31 10.56 -11.13
CA ARG A 37 13.06 9.75 -12.10
C ARG A 37 12.18 9.19 -13.23
N SER A 38 12.81 8.91 -14.37
CA SER A 38 12.24 8.07 -15.42
C SER A 38 12.33 6.59 -15.02
N PRO A 39 11.26 5.81 -15.11
CA PRO A 39 11.30 4.38 -14.80
C PRO A 39 11.95 3.52 -15.90
N ALA A 40 12.18 4.07 -17.09
CA ALA A 40 12.86 3.34 -18.17
C ALA A 40 14.37 3.21 -17.90
N ASP A 41 15.00 4.33 -17.52
CA ASP A 41 16.46 4.45 -17.46
C ASP A 41 16.98 5.01 -16.12
N GLU A 42 16.09 5.17 -15.13
CA GLU A 42 16.36 5.76 -13.80
C GLU A 42 16.96 7.17 -13.79
N SER A 43 16.97 7.82 -14.96
CA SER A 43 17.44 9.18 -15.17
C SER A 43 16.62 10.18 -14.35
N GLN A 44 17.28 11.24 -13.87
CA GLN A 44 16.62 12.28 -13.10
C GLN A 44 15.82 13.20 -14.03
N VAL A 45 14.57 13.49 -13.66
CA VAL A 45 13.67 14.34 -14.43
C VAL A 45 13.41 15.67 -13.74
N PHE A 46 13.16 16.73 -14.52
CA PHE A 46 13.13 18.11 -14.05
C PHE A 46 11.82 18.81 -14.39
N ALA A 47 11.46 19.81 -13.57
CA ALA A 47 10.36 20.72 -13.83
C ALA A 47 10.81 22.19 -13.69
N CYS A 48 10.10 23.11 -14.35
CA CYS A 48 10.30 24.54 -14.14
C CYS A 48 10.05 24.87 -12.66
N LYS A 49 10.90 25.70 -12.07
CA LYS A 49 10.81 26.13 -10.67
C LYS A 49 9.43 26.69 -10.34
N ASP A 50 8.91 27.59 -11.18
CA ASP A 50 7.57 28.17 -11.06
C ASP A 50 6.93 28.27 -12.46
N PRO A 51 5.65 27.87 -12.65
CA PRO A 51 4.72 27.29 -11.67
C PRO A 51 4.75 25.75 -11.61
N CYS A 52 5.53 25.07 -12.46
CA CYS A 52 5.38 23.63 -12.68
C CYS A 52 5.74 22.78 -11.46
N ALA A 53 6.80 23.13 -10.72
CA ALA A 53 7.15 22.41 -9.50
C ALA A 53 6.10 22.56 -8.39
N ALA A 54 5.46 23.73 -8.29
CA ALA A 54 4.38 23.97 -7.34
C ALA A 54 3.17 23.08 -7.63
N VAL A 55 2.75 22.99 -8.90
CA VAL A 55 1.64 22.10 -9.32
C VAL A 55 1.93 20.63 -8.97
N ILE A 56 3.15 20.16 -9.24
CA ILE A 56 3.57 18.79 -8.92
C ILE A 56 3.53 18.53 -7.41
N ALA A 57 3.94 19.53 -6.60
CA ALA A 57 3.93 19.44 -5.15
C ALA A 57 2.51 19.42 -4.59
N ASP A 58 1.62 20.26 -5.11
CA ASP A 58 0.21 20.31 -4.71
C ASP A 58 -0.53 19.02 -5.06
N GLU A 59 -0.30 18.48 -6.26
CA GLU A 59 -0.84 17.18 -6.66
C GLU A 59 -0.30 16.04 -5.77
N ALA A 60 1.00 16.06 -5.44
CA ALA A 60 1.59 15.06 -4.55
C ALA A 60 0.97 15.16 -3.15
N ALA A 61 0.76 16.37 -2.64
CA ALA A 61 0.13 16.60 -1.34
C ALA A 61 -1.33 16.13 -1.34
N ARG A 62 -2.08 16.38 -2.43
CA ARG A 62 -3.44 15.89 -2.61
C ARG A 62 -3.48 14.36 -2.64
N MET A 63 -2.66 13.71 -3.45
CA MET A 63 -2.58 12.25 -3.50
C MET A 63 -2.14 11.66 -2.16
N ALA A 64 -1.16 12.25 -1.48
CA ALA A 64 -0.73 11.79 -0.16
C ALA A 64 -1.85 11.96 0.88
N LYS A 65 -2.67 13.01 0.79
CA LYS A 65 -3.84 13.20 1.64
C LYS A 65 -4.91 12.15 1.35
N GLU A 66 -5.18 11.87 0.07
CA GLU A 66 -6.11 10.82 -0.36
C GLU A 66 -5.64 9.42 0.08
N MET A 67 -4.35 9.10 -0.08
CA MET A 67 -3.78 7.83 0.42
C MET A 67 -3.83 7.73 1.93
N ARG A 68 -3.54 8.80 2.67
CA ARG A 68 -3.72 8.83 4.13
C ARG A 68 -5.18 8.73 4.55
N ALA A 69 -6.11 9.27 3.77
CA ALA A 69 -7.54 9.09 4.00
C ALA A 69 -7.98 7.66 3.69
N ALA A 70 -7.45 7.03 2.64
CA ALA A 70 -7.75 5.64 2.30
C ALA A 70 -7.18 4.66 3.34
N VAL A 71 -5.98 4.92 3.86
CA VAL A 71 -5.36 4.12 4.93
C VAL A 71 -5.93 4.47 6.31
N GLY A 72 -6.30 5.74 6.52
CA GLY A 72 -6.95 6.22 7.76
C GLY A 72 -8.45 5.93 7.83
N ALA A 73 -9.08 5.53 6.72
CA ALA A 73 -10.45 5.01 6.69
C ALA A 73 -10.53 3.56 7.21
N GLU A 74 -9.40 2.91 7.50
CA GLU A 74 -9.40 1.63 8.21
C GLU A 74 -9.54 1.82 9.74
N ASP A 75 -9.42 3.05 10.27
CA ASP A 75 -9.47 3.30 11.73
C ASP A 75 -10.35 4.51 12.17
N ALA A 76 -11.16 5.12 11.29
CA ALA A 76 -12.11 6.17 11.70
C ALA A 76 -13.41 6.22 10.86
N ASP A 77 -14.43 5.54 11.38
CA ASP A 77 -15.86 5.89 11.38
C ASP A 77 -16.62 6.08 10.03
N GLY A 78 -17.57 5.17 9.76
CA GLY A 78 -18.97 5.53 9.46
C GLY A 78 -19.35 6.07 8.07
N GLY A 79 -19.84 5.18 7.20
CA GLY A 79 -20.73 5.49 6.05
C GLY A 79 -20.04 5.29 4.69
N ASP A 80 -20.45 4.42 3.78
CA ASP A 80 -21.78 3.95 3.42
C ASP A 80 -21.66 2.49 2.91
N VAL A 81 -21.78 1.52 3.82
CA VAL A 81 -22.03 0.12 3.45
C VAL A 81 -23.54 -0.04 3.44
N ALA A 82 -24.14 0.29 2.31
CA ALA A 82 -25.40 -0.30 1.93
C ALA A 82 -25.21 -1.84 1.94
N ASP A 83 -25.81 -2.46 2.95
CA ASP A 83 -26.08 -3.88 3.10
C ASP A 83 -24.97 -4.79 3.69
N CYS A 84 -24.42 -4.41 4.85
CA CYS A 84 -23.67 -5.32 5.73
C CYS A 84 -24.19 -5.24 7.18
N GLU A 85 -25.48 -5.48 7.40
CA GLU A 85 -26.09 -5.51 8.75
C GLU A 85 -25.53 -6.59 9.69
N ASN A 86 -24.52 -7.38 9.26
CA ASN A 86 -23.72 -8.19 10.17
C ASN A 86 -22.26 -8.30 9.67
N GLY A 87 -21.49 -7.21 9.83
CA GLY A 87 -20.05 -7.10 9.52
C GLY A 87 -19.10 -8.09 10.21
N VAL A 88 -19.63 -9.13 10.85
CA VAL A 88 -18.87 -10.25 11.46
C VAL A 88 -18.31 -11.17 10.39
N PHE A 89 -19.09 -11.45 9.33
CA PHE A 89 -18.78 -12.46 8.32
C PHE A 89 -18.24 -11.91 6.99
N CYS A 90 -17.95 -10.61 6.91
CA CYS A 90 -17.38 -10.00 5.71
C CYS A 90 -15.96 -10.53 5.44
N VAL A 91 -15.57 -10.51 4.15
CA VAL A 91 -14.23 -10.91 3.67
C VAL A 91 -13.13 -10.06 4.31
N ASP A 92 -13.44 -8.78 4.55
CA ASP A 92 -12.56 -7.83 5.25
C ASP A 92 -12.83 -7.75 6.76
N GLY A 93 -13.87 -8.44 7.25
CA GLY A 93 -14.24 -8.50 8.66
C GLY A 93 -13.40 -9.47 9.50
N HIS A 94 -13.74 -9.59 10.79
CA HIS A 94 -13.02 -10.46 11.73
C HIS A 94 -13.02 -11.94 11.31
N PHE A 95 -14.10 -12.43 10.69
CA PHE A 95 -14.17 -13.80 10.20
C PHE A 95 -13.29 -14.03 8.97
N GLY A 96 -13.33 -13.15 7.97
CA GLY A 96 -12.44 -13.26 6.81
C GLY A 96 -10.96 -13.14 7.18
N SER A 97 -10.67 -12.29 8.15
CA SER A 97 -9.37 -12.17 8.80
C SER A 97 -8.93 -13.46 9.53
N LEU A 98 -9.83 -14.11 10.27
CA LEU A 98 -9.59 -15.41 10.91
C LEU A 98 -9.27 -16.49 9.87
N LEU A 99 -10.04 -16.57 8.78
CA LEU A 99 -9.79 -17.54 7.71
C LEU A 99 -8.42 -17.36 7.06
N ARG A 100 -7.95 -16.11 6.93
CA ARG A 100 -6.59 -15.83 6.44
C ARG A 100 -5.51 -16.33 7.41
N ASP A 101 -5.67 -16.10 8.71
CA ASP A 101 -4.72 -16.64 9.71
C ASP A 101 -4.70 -18.18 9.70
N LEU A 102 -5.86 -18.83 9.61
CA LEU A 102 -5.95 -20.29 9.53
C LEU A 102 -5.28 -20.86 8.27
N ARG A 103 -5.41 -20.19 7.12
CA ARG A 103 -4.69 -20.58 5.89
C ARG A 103 -3.18 -20.42 6.04
N ALA A 104 -2.72 -19.35 6.69
CA ALA A 104 -1.30 -19.16 6.97
C ALA A 104 -0.75 -20.27 7.87
N LEU A 105 -1.51 -20.68 8.90
CA LEU A 105 -1.15 -21.81 9.78
C LEU A 105 -1.09 -23.14 9.02
N ALA A 106 -2.07 -23.42 8.16
CA ALA A 106 -2.06 -24.63 7.33
C ALA A 106 -0.85 -24.65 6.35
N GLY A 107 -0.52 -23.51 5.75
CA GLY A 107 0.67 -23.39 4.91
C GLY A 107 1.97 -23.58 5.69
N ALA A 108 2.06 -23.00 6.90
CA ALA A 108 3.22 -23.17 7.76
C ALA A 108 3.39 -24.63 8.22
N GLU A 109 2.30 -25.34 8.51
CA GLU A 109 2.30 -26.78 8.82
C GLU A 109 2.87 -27.61 7.66
N ALA A 110 2.39 -27.40 6.44
CA ALA A 110 2.90 -28.10 5.26
C ALA A 110 4.41 -27.87 5.01
N LEU A 111 4.89 -26.64 5.25
CA LEU A 111 6.31 -26.31 5.10
C LEU A 111 7.17 -26.88 6.24
N LEU A 112 6.66 -26.88 7.48
CA LEU A 112 7.34 -27.51 8.61
C LEU A 112 7.49 -29.02 8.42
N ALA A 113 6.51 -29.68 7.79
CA ALA A 113 6.56 -31.11 7.52
C ALA A 113 7.63 -31.54 6.51
N THR A 114 8.18 -30.59 5.73
CA THR A 114 9.13 -30.87 4.64
C THR A 114 10.48 -30.17 4.80
N SER A 115 10.64 -29.30 5.79
CA SER A 115 11.85 -28.50 5.97
C SER A 115 12.80 -29.10 7.00
N ASP A 116 14.04 -29.35 6.58
CA ASP A 116 15.12 -29.83 7.46
C ASP A 116 16.11 -28.72 7.86
N ASP A 117 15.99 -27.52 7.27
CA ASP A 117 16.88 -26.39 7.56
C ASP A 117 16.48 -25.67 8.85
N ILE A 118 17.40 -25.60 9.82
CA ILE A 118 17.15 -25.02 11.14
C ILE A 118 16.74 -23.54 11.05
N SER A 119 17.28 -22.77 10.10
CA SER A 119 16.94 -21.35 9.96
C SER A 119 15.51 -21.18 9.46
N THR A 120 15.12 -21.98 8.47
CA THR A 120 13.76 -22.05 7.94
C THR A 120 12.77 -22.51 8.99
N LEU A 121 13.10 -23.55 9.77
CA LEU A 121 12.28 -24.02 10.89
C LEU A 121 12.03 -22.91 11.92
N ARG A 122 13.06 -22.15 12.32
CA ARG A 122 12.89 -21.02 13.25
C ARG A 122 11.96 -19.95 12.71
N PHE A 123 12.11 -19.59 11.44
CA PHE A 123 11.25 -18.62 10.78
C PHE A 123 9.79 -19.11 10.75
N LEU A 124 9.56 -20.34 10.30
CA LEU A 124 8.22 -20.93 10.21
C LEU A 124 7.56 -21.05 11.59
N LEU A 125 8.30 -21.46 12.62
CA LEU A 125 7.77 -21.50 13.99
C LEU A 125 7.38 -20.11 14.52
N GLY A 126 8.18 -19.07 14.21
CA GLY A 126 7.84 -17.69 14.55
C GLY A 126 6.57 -17.20 13.83
N LEU A 127 6.44 -17.53 12.55
CA LEU A 127 5.24 -17.24 11.76
C LEU A 127 4.00 -17.95 12.33
N THR A 128 4.12 -19.24 12.65
CA THR A 128 3.08 -20.04 13.27
C THR A 128 2.63 -19.46 14.60
N ALA A 129 3.57 -19.08 15.49
CA ALA A 129 3.24 -18.50 16.79
C ALA A 129 2.41 -17.22 16.64
N ARG A 130 2.84 -16.32 15.75
CA ARG A 130 2.13 -15.05 15.51
C ARG A 130 0.72 -15.27 14.96
N HIS A 131 0.56 -16.13 13.95
CA HIS A 131 -0.77 -16.39 13.36
C HIS A 131 -1.68 -17.21 14.27
N ALA A 132 -1.13 -18.06 15.14
CA ALA A 132 -1.92 -18.80 16.13
C ALA A 132 -2.51 -17.85 17.17
N GLU A 133 -1.73 -16.87 17.64
CA GLU A 133 -2.18 -15.85 18.58
C GLU A 133 -3.30 -14.98 17.97
N THR A 134 -3.10 -14.47 16.74
CA THR A 134 -4.11 -13.65 16.06
C THR A 134 -5.38 -14.43 15.73
N ALA A 135 -5.25 -15.68 15.25
CA ALA A 135 -6.38 -16.56 15.00
C ALA A 135 -7.17 -16.82 16.29
N MET A 136 -6.50 -17.11 17.39
CA MET A 136 -7.15 -17.36 18.68
C MET A 136 -7.94 -16.15 19.16
N MET A 137 -7.35 -14.95 19.12
CA MET A 137 -8.05 -13.71 19.50
C MET A 137 -9.27 -13.45 18.61
N ARG A 138 -9.13 -13.60 17.30
CA ARG A 138 -10.23 -13.38 16.34
C ARG A 138 -11.33 -14.42 16.46
N ALA A 139 -11.00 -15.69 16.68
CA ALA A 139 -11.97 -16.74 16.93
C ALA A 139 -12.81 -16.44 18.18
N ARG A 140 -12.19 -15.93 19.25
CA ARG A 140 -12.92 -15.50 20.46
C ARG A 140 -13.89 -14.35 20.18
N LEU A 141 -13.47 -13.35 19.40
CA LEU A 141 -14.32 -12.23 19.02
C LEU A 141 -15.53 -12.68 18.19
N VAL A 142 -15.31 -13.55 17.19
CA VAL A 142 -16.39 -14.13 16.39
C VAL A 142 -17.34 -14.92 17.28
N LEU A 143 -16.82 -15.78 18.16
CA LEU A 143 -17.62 -16.59 19.09
C LEU A 143 -18.44 -15.75 20.08
N ALA A 144 -17.89 -14.65 20.59
CA ALA A 144 -18.61 -13.74 21.49
C ALA A 144 -19.81 -13.12 20.77
N ARG A 145 -19.60 -12.61 19.54
CA ARG A 145 -20.66 -11.99 18.74
C ARG A 145 -21.73 -12.98 18.28
N THR A 146 -21.36 -14.22 17.95
CA THR A 146 -22.37 -15.24 17.60
C THR A 146 -23.26 -15.62 18.78
N LYS A 147 -22.81 -15.42 20.03
CA LYS A 147 -23.64 -15.67 21.22
C LYS A 147 -24.59 -14.52 21.55
N GLU A 148 -24.23 -13.30 21.17
CA GLU A 148 -25.05 -12.10 21.39
C GLU A 148 -26.28 -12.05 20.48
N GLY A 149 -26.24 -12.69 19.30
CA GLY A 149 -27.37 -12.75 18.36
C GLY A 149 -28.38 -13.88 18.60
N ASP A 150 -28.19 -14.69 19.64
CA ASP A 150 -29.00 -15.89 19.94
C ASP A 150 -29.97 -15.67 21.14
N GLY A 151 -30.23 -14.40 21.50
CA GLY A 151 -31.14 -13.99 22.59
C GLY A 151 -32.14 -12.94 22.13
#